data_AF-A0A0C4EX96-F1
#
_entry.id   AF-A0A0C4EX96-F1
#
_cell.length_a   1.000
_cell.length_b   1.000
_cell.length_c   1.000
_cell.angle_alpha   90.00
_cell.angle_beta   90.00
_cell.angle_gamma   90.00
#
_symmetry.space_group_name_H-M   'P 1'
#
loop_
_entity.id
_entity.type
_entity.pdbx_description
1 polymer ?
#
loop_
_entity_poly.entity_id
_entity_poly.type
_entity_poly.pdbx_seq_one_letter_code
_entity_poly.pdbx_strand_id
1 'polypeptide(L)'
;MAISNLMISILISLVGYQTAMAHPWNVEVARPQGDHPTMGVRGTLAKTSKLSTSCQLATAGLLASEFGTCANVLALVSIFDTKGSLVSPINNWVTGACSAKPCGKEGLASASQMIRMGCQNDLKEGTMAAVAIYSVITHYNATREMFCTQYKENLNYCLPSVLGNVEDQSREKITVDEVMSLIAGKFTQADQAFIPVPKEAYCNACGKAIVSQSALMIDAIREDPAGIEFNYTAGQTVHQISDICGASFETRELPEAVQVARPQVVQEAKDFRQIPSETSFF
;
A
#
# COMPACT_ATOMS: atom_id res chain seq x y z
N MET A 1 13.24 -13.87 -0.36
CA MET A 1 12.04 -14.69 -0.64
C MET A 1 10.76 -14.15 0.03
N ALA A 2 10.84 -13.37 1.12
CA ALA A 2 9.68 -12.75 1.78
C ALA A 2 9.29 -11.36 1.23
N ILE A 3 10.28 -10.60 0.75
CA ILE A 3 10.16 -9.18 0.36
C ILE A 3 9.15 -8.92 -0.76
N SER A 4 9.07 -9.83 -1.73
CA SER A 4 8.22 -9.63 -2.90
C SER A 4 6.75 -9.86 -2.61
N ASN A 5 6.39 -10.71 -1.64
CA ASN A 5 5.00 -11.03 -1.33
C ASN A 5 4.34 -9.98 -0.46
N LEU A 6 5.13 -9.21 0.26
CA LEU A 6 4.64 -8.27 1.23
C LEU A 6 4.45 -6.85 0.66
N MET A 7 5.25 -6.49 -0.35
CA MET A 7 4.95 -5.36 -1.24
C MET A 7 3.60 -5.56 -1.93
N ILE A 8 3.38 -6.74 -2.50
CA ILE A 8 2.06 -7.16 -2.99
C ILE A 8 1.02 -7.09 -1.90
N SER A 9 1.36 -7.48 -0.67
CA SER A 9 0.37 -7.55 0.40
C SER A 9 -0.14 -6.17 0.76
N ILE A 10 0.75 -5.21 0.94
CA ILE A 10 0.35 -3.82 1.15
C ILE A 10 -0.42 -3.32 -0.08
N LEU A 11 0.03 -3.61 -1.30
CA LEU A 11 -0.64 -3.19 -2.52
C LEU A 11 -1.94 -3.92 -2.83
N ILE A 12 -2.17 -5.16 -2.39
CA ILE A 12 -3.39 -5.98 -2.60
C ILE A 12 -4.35 -5.81 -1.43
N SER A 13 -3.85 -5.59 -0.22
CA SER A 13 -4.62 -4.99 0.86
C SER A 13 -5.04 -3.58 0.50
N LEU A 14 -4.41 -2.89 -0.44
CA LEU A 14 -4.86 -1.57 -0.92
C LEU A 14 -5.71 -1.72 -2.19
N VAL A 15 -5.35 -2.61 -3.11
CA VAL A 15 -6.07 -2.85 -4.38
C VAL A 15 -7.33 -3.73 -4.21
N GLY A 16 -7.39 -4.54 -3.17
CA GLY A 16 -8.55 -5.34 -2.79
C GLY A 16 -9.62 -4.56 -2.02
N TYR A 17 -9.41 -3.26 -1.73
CA TYR A 17 -10.29 -2.46 -0.86
C TYR A 17 -11.57 -1.92 -1.52
N GLN A 18 -12.00 -2.51 -2.64
CA GLN A 18 -13.43 -2.52 -2.96
C GLN A 18 -14.16 -3.64 -2.19
N THR A 19 -13.42 -4.59 -1.62
CA THR A 19 -13.95 -5.86 -1.08
C THR A 19 -12.93 -6.53 -0.13
N ALA A 20 -12.34 -5.81 0.81
CA ALA A 20 -11.41 -6.38 1.78
C ALA A 20 -11.44 -5.64 3.11
N MET A 21 -12.59 -5.68 3.77
CA MET A 21 -12.64 -5.78 5.22
C MET A 21 -13.53 -6.97 5.55
N ALA A 22 -12.93 -8.03 6.08
CA ALA A 22 -13.68 -9.19 6.52
C ALA A 22 -14.45 -8.81 7.80
N HIS A 23 -15.76 -8.59 7.67
CA HIS A 23 -16.67 -8.87 8.77
C HIS A 23 -17.26 -10.26 8.55
N PRO A 24 -16.82 -11.28 9.29
CA PRO A 24 -17.60 -12.48 9.45
C PRO A 24 -18.83 -12.12 10.29
N TRP A 25 -19.99 -12.20 9.65
CA TRP A 25 -21.31 -12.34 10.27
C TRP A 25 -21.68 -11.32 11.36
N ASN A 26 -22.46 -10.32 10.98
CA ASN A 26 -23.57 -9.86 11.82
C ASN A 26 -24.87 -9.94 11.00
N VAL A 27 -25.81 -10.71 11.52
CA VAL A 27 -27.17 -10.86 11.03
C VAL A 27 -27.88 -9.52 11.22
N GLU A 28 -27.84 -8.60 10.25
CA GLU A 28 -28.87 -7.54 10.11
C GLU A 28 -28.76 -6.73 8.79
N VAL A 29 -28.49 -7.37 7.64
CA VAL A 29 -28.82 -6.76 6.34
C VAL A 29 -29.40 -7.84 5.43
N ALA A 30 -30.73 -7.93 5.42
CA ALA A 30 -31.45 -8.90 4.60
C ALA A 30 -31.22 -8.62 3.10
N ARG A 31 -30.45 -9.48 2.42
CA ARG A 31 -30.61 -9.74 0.98
C ARG A 31 -31.46 -11.01 0.80
N PRO A 32 -32.31 -11.10 -0.24
CA PRO A 32 -33.21 -12.25 -0.43
C PRO A 32 -32.45 -13.57 -0.53
N GLN A 33 -32.90 -14.57 0.23
CA GLN A 33 -32.33 -15.92 0.30
C GLN A 33 -32.39 -16.65 -1.05
N GLY A 34 -31.22 -17.02 -1.55
CA GLY A 34 -31.03 -18.09 -2.51
C GLY A 34 -29.85 -18.94 -2.04
N ASP A 35 -30.17 -20.12 -1.51
CA ASP A 35 -29.33 -21.26 -1.12
C ASP A 35 -28.21 -21.08 -0.09
N HIS A 36 -28.25 -21.96 0.93
CA HIS A 36 -27.25 -22.14 1.97
C HIS A 36 -25.84 -22.39 1.37
N PRO A 37 -24.77 -21.67 1.79
CA PRO A 37 -23.44 -21.93 1.26
C PRO A 37 -22.78 -23.12 1.96
N THR A 38 -22.43 -24.12 1.16
CA THR A 38 -21.36 -25.08 1.48
C THR A 38 -20.02 -24.35 1.53
N MET A 39 -19.28 -24.57 2.63
CA MET A 39 -17.97 -23.96 2.88
C MET A 39 -16.93 -24.50 1.88
N GLY A 40 -16.49 -23.66 0.95
CA GLY A 40 -15.47 -24.00 -0.03
C GLY A 40 -14.93 -22.75 -0.73
N VAL A 41 -13.77 -22.25 -0.28
CA VAL A 41 -13.04 -21.16 -0.95
C VAL A 41 -12.43 -21.73 -2.23
N ARG A 42 -12.96 -21.33 -3.39
CA ARG A 42 -12.34 -21.59 -4.70
C ARG A 42 -12.01 -20.27 -5.39
N GLY A 43 -11.05 -19.55 -4.81
CA GLY A 43 -10.33 -18.48 -5.50
C GLY A 43 -9.03 -19.06 -6.08
N THR A 44 -8.83 -18.96 -7.39
CA THR A 44 -7.59 -19.40 -8.04
C THR A 44 -6.47 -18.37 -7.82
N LEU A 45 -6.07 -18.12 -6.57
CA LEU A 45 -4.83 -17.42 -6.24
C LEU A 45 -3.72 -18.47 -6.13
N ALA A 46 -3.34 -19.06 -7.27
CA ALA A 46 -2.32 -20.09 -7.28
C ALA A 46 -1.49 -20.04 -8.56
N LYS A 47 -0.84 -18.91 -8.82
CA LYS A 47 0.47 -18.93 -9.48
C LYS A 47 1.48 -18.44 -8.47
N THR A 48 2.51 -19.25 -8.27
CA THR A 48 3.40 -19.22 -7.11
C THR A 48 3.87 -17.81 -6.75
N SER A 49 3.74 -17.44 -5.48
CA SER A 49 4.22 -16.18 -4.91
C SER A 49 5.77 -16.08 -4.86
N LYS A 50 6.48 -17.07 -5.41
CA LYS A 50 7.94 -17.09 -5.40
C LYS A 50 8.45 -16.51 -6.71
N LEU A 51 9.10 -15.34 -6.61
CA LEU A 51 9.84 -14.76 -7.73
C LEU A 51 10.93 -15.69 -8.25
N SER A 52 11.14 -15.69 -9.57
CA SER A 52 12.31 -16.25 -10.21
C SER A 52 13.60 -15.62 -9.67
N THR A 53 14.72 -16.34 -9.77
CA THR A 53 16.04 -15.84 -9.31
C THR A 53 16.42 -14.53 -10.01
N SER A 54 16.13 -14.40 -11.32
CA SER A 54 16.40 -13.17 -12.06
C SER A 54 15.58 -12.00 -11.54
N CYS A 55 14.30 -12.23 -11.21
CA CYS A 55 13.44 -11.18 -10.67
C CYS A 55 13.84 -10.78 -9.24
N GLN A 56 14.27 -11.75 -8.42
CA GLN A 56 14.82 -11.47 -7.09
C GLN A 56 16.06 -10.57 -7.16
N LEU A 57 16.97 -10.84 -8.10
CA LEU A 57 18.16 -10.02 -8.31
C LEU A 57 17.80 -8.61 -8.80
N ALA A 58 16.86 -8.47 -9.73
CA ALA A 58 16.40 -7.16 -10.19
C ALA A 58 15.71 -6.37 -9.05
N THR A 59 14.89 -7.03 -8.24
CA THR A 59 14.26 -6.42 -7.06
C THR A 59 15.31 -5.97 -6.04
N ALA A 60 16.34 -6.78 -5.79
CA ALA A 60 17.45 -6.39 -4.93
C ALA A 60 18.23 -5.18 -5.51
N GLY A 61 18.39 -5.13 -6.83
CA GLY A 61 19.02 -4.01 -7.53
C GLY A 61 18.32 -2.67 -7.32
N LEU A 62 17.00 -2.67 -7.07
CA LEU A 62 16.26 -1.44 -6.75
C LEU A 62 16.81 -0.72 -5.52
N LEU A 63 17.34 -1.45 -4.52
CA LEU A 63 17.90 -0.86 -3.30
C LEU A 63 19.05 0.11 -3.60
N ALA A 64 19.84 -0.18 -4.64
CA ALA A 64 20.99 0.63 -5.05
C ALA A 64 20.63 1.69 -6.11
N SER A 65 19.35 1.81 -6.49
CA SER A 65 18.89 2.74 -7.53
C SER A 65 18.38 4.07 -6.94
N GLU A 66 18.14 5.07 -7.80
CA GLU A 66 17.45 6.30 -7.42
C GLU A 66 16.10 5.99 -6.75
N PHE A 67 15.34 5.03 -7.32
CA PHE A 67 14.08 4.54 -6.76
C PHE A 67 14.25 4.03 -5.32
N GLY A 68 15.33 3.29 -5.06
CA GLY A 68 15.70 2.80 -3.73
C GLY A 68 15.74 3.90 -2.68
N THR A 69 16.27 5.06 -3.06
CA THR A 69 16.42 6.22 -2.18
C THR A 69 15.12 6.99 -2.01
N CYS A 70 14.46 7.40 -3.11
CA CYS A 70 13.27 8.25 -3.05
C CYS A 70 12.02 7.52 -2.53
N ALA A 71 11.88 6.22 -2.79
CA ALA A 71 10.79 5.40 -2.26
C ALA A 71 11.11 4.78 -0.88
N ASN A 72 12.30 5.06 -0.33
CA ASN A 72 12.77 4.54 0.96
C ASN A 72 12.68 3.00 1.03
N VAL A 73 13.17 2.32 0.00
CA VAL A 73 12.99 0.87 -0.19
C VAL A 73 13.65 0.06 0.94
N LEU A 74 14.72 0.57 1.56
CA LEU A 74 15.36 -0.11 2.69
C LEU A 74 14.43 -0.20 3.91
N ALA A 75 13.75 0.88 4.27
CA ALA A 75 12.78 0.87 5.36
C ALA A 75 11.57 -0.01 5.02
N LEU A 76 11.13 0.01 3.76
CA LEU A 76 10.06 -0.83 3.26
C LEU A 76 10.39 -2.32 3.39
N VAL A 77 11.60 -2.72 3.01
CA VAL A 77 12.08 -4.10 3.18
C VAL A 77 12.11 -4.51 4.65
N SER A 78 12.47 -3.59 5.55
CA SER A 78 12.57 -3.86 6.99
C SER A 78 11.23 -4.16 7.65
N ILE A 79 10.10 -3.74 7.06
CA ILE A 79 8.75 -4.11 7.50
C ILE A 79 8.60 -5.64 7.49
N PHE A 80 9.21 -6.30 6.52
CA PHE A 80 9.06 -7.73 6.28
C PHE A 80 9.82 -8.62 7.25
N ASP A 81 10.84 -8.07 7.90
CA ASP A 81 11.60 -8.76 8.94
C ASP A 81 10.97 -8.54 10.32
N THR A 82 9.90 -7.74 10.41
CA THR A 82 9.21 -7.46 11.69
C THR A 82 8.30 -8.62 12.09
N LYS A 83 8.53 -9.14 13.31
CA LYS A 83 7.68 -10.18 13.92
C LYS A 83 6.51 -9.63 14.74
N GLY A 84 6.51 -8.32 15.00
CA GLY A 84 5.51 -7.63 15.82
C GLY A 84 4.48 -6.87 15.00
N SER A 85 3.86 -5.88 15.64
CA SER A 85 2.95 -4.92 15.00
C SER A 85 3.63 -4.26 13.81
N LEU A 86 2.89 -4.16 12.71
CA LEU A 86 3.32 -3.48 11.49
C LEU A 86 3.18 -1.95 11.57
N VAL A 87 2.47 -1.41 12.57
CA VAL A 87 2.13 0.02 12.67
C VAL A 87 3.37 0.89 12.67
N SER A 88 4.32 0.63 13.57
CA SER A 88 5.55 1.44 13.67
C SER A 88 6.48 1.29 12.45
N PRO A 89 6.79 0.08 11.95
CA PRO A 89 7.57 -0.08 10.72
C PRO A 89 6.95 0.62 9.50
N ILE A 90 5.64 0.51 9.32
CA ILE A 90 4.92 1.20 8.23
C ILE A 90 5.03 2.71 8.42
N ASN A 91 4.79 3.23 9.62
CA ASN A 91 4.90 4.66 9.89
C ASN A 91 6.31 5.20 9.59
N ASN A 92 7.35 4.45 9.97
CA ASN A 92 8.74 4.82 9.71
C ASN A 92 9.03 4.87 8.21
N TRP A 93 8.59 3.86 7.45
CA TRP A 93 8.76 3.84 6.00
C TRP A 93 8.01 5.00 5.33
N VAL A 94 6.72 5.17 5.64
CA VAL A 94 5.86 6.22 5.06
C VAL A 94 6.44 7.60 5.36
N THR A 95 6.86 7.85 6.60
CA THR A 95 7.46 9.13 6.99
C THR A 95 8.72 9.42 6.16
N GLY A 96 9.60 8.44 5.98
CA GLY A 96 10.80 8.61 5.14
C GLY A 96 10.46 8.82 3.66
N ALA A 97 9.57 8.02 3.09
CA ALA A 97 9.20 8.12 1.66
C ALA A 97 8.43 9.43 1.34
N CYS A 98 7.59 9.89 2.26
CA CYS A 98 6.75 11.06 2.07
C CYS A 98 7.46 12.39 2.35
N SER A 99 8.49 12.38 3.21
CA SER A 99 9.38 13.53 3.42
C SER A 99 10.46 13.66 2.34
N ALA A 100 10.87 12.56 1.72
CA ALA A 100 11.83 12.56 0.62
C ALA A 100 11.29 13.28 -0.63
N LYS A 101 12.24 13.79 -1.44
CA LYS A 101 11.94 14.26 -2.79
C LYS A 101 11.34 13.09 -3.60
N PRO A 102 10.19 13.28 -4.28
CA PRO A 102 9.61 12.25 -5.14
C PRO A 102 10.61 11.77 -6.20
N CYS A 103 10.52 10.50 -6.56
CA CYS A 103 11.37 9.90 -7.59
C CYS A 103 11.28 10.65 -8.92
N GLY A 104 12.42 10.91 -9.56
CA GLY A 104 12.46 11.52 -10.87
C GLY A 104 11.94 10.58 -11.96
N LYS A 105 11.51 11.15 -13.09
CA LYS A 105 11.03 10.37 -14.24
C LYS A 105 12.08 9.39 -14.76
N GLU A 106 13.34 9.81 -14.79
CA GLU A 106 14.46 8.97 -15.24
C GLU A 106 14.75 7.82 -14.27
N GLY A 107 14.73 8.07 -12.96
CA GLY A 107 14.86 7.04 -11.94
C GLY A 107 13.73 6.00 -12.00
N LEU A 108 12.48 6.45 -12.18
CA LEU A 108 11.32 5.57 -12.36
C LEU A 108 11.39 4.76 -13.67
N ALA A 109 11.82 5.37 -14.77
CA ALA A 109 12.01 4.67 -16.04
C ALA A 109 13.12 3.60 -15.94
N SER A 110 14.23 3.93 -15.27
CA SER A 110 15.34 3.00 -15.05
C SER A 110 14.93 1.83 -14.15
N ALA A 111 14.21 2.11 -13.06
CA ALA A 111 13.69 1.09 -12.15
C ALA A 111 12.66 0.18 -12.83
N SER A 112 11.73 0.75 -13.61
CA SER A 112 10.72 -0.05 -14.30
C SER A 112 11.36 -0.92 -15.38
N GLN A 113 12.35 -0.41 -16.12
CA GLN A 113 13.09 -1.20 -17.10
C GLN A 113 13.88 -2.34 -16.42
N MET A 114 14.53 -2.08 -15.29
CA MET A 114 15.24 -3.11 -14.51
C MET A 114 14.31 -4.26 -14.13
N ILE A 115 13.12 -3.94 -13.59
CA ILE A 115 12.12 -4.95 -13.22
C ILE A 115 11.53 -5.63 -14.45
N ARG A 116 11.21 -4.89 -15.51
CA ARG A 116 10.66 -5.47 -16.75
C ARG A 116 11.59 -6.52 -17.35
N MET A 117 12.89 -6.25 -17.37
CA MET A 117 13.89 -7.19 -17.91
C MET A 117 14.15 -8.35 -16.95
N GLY A 118 14.38 -8.08 -15.66
CA GLY A 118 14.71 -9.13 -14.69
C GLY A 118 13.54 -10.05 -14.33
N CYS A 119 12.32 -9.52 -14.39
CA CYS A 119 11.08 -10.21 -14.05
C CYS A 119 10.25 -10.58 -15.27
N GLN A 120 10.85 -10.63 -16.47
CA GLN A 120 10.10 -10.86 -17.72
C GLN A 120 9.22 -12.13 -17.65
N ASN A 121 9.77 -13.23 -17.15
CA ASN A 121 9.02 -14.49 -16.99
C ASN A 121 7.93 -14.36 -15.93
N ASP A 122 8.24 -13.80 -14.76
CA ASP A 122 7.27 -13.59 -13.68
C ASP A 122 6.11 -12.67 -14.09
N LEU A 123 6.40 -11.61 -14.84
CA LEU A 123 5.40 -10.70 -15.40
C LEU A 123 4.52 -11.40 -16.44
N LYS A 124 5.13 -12.20 -17.33
CA LYS A 124 4.39 -13.00 -18.33
C LYS A 124 3.52 -14.08 -17.68
N GLU A 125 4.00 -14.69 -16.61
CA GLU A 125 3.26 -15.70 -15.85
C GLU A 125 2.13 -15.09 -15.00
N GLY A 126 2.17 -13.78 -14.77
CA GLY A 126 1.24 -13.07 -13.90
C GLY A 126 1.52 -13.32 -12.42
N THR A 127 2.78 -13.53 -12.05
CA THR A 127 3.18 -13.64 -10.64
C THR A 127 2.86 -12.32 -9.96
N MET A 128 1.99 -12.38 -8.96
CA MET A 128 1.47 -11.21 -8.23
C MET A 128 2.61 -10.29 -7.78
N ALA A 129 3.74 -10.88 -7.39
CA ALA A 129 4.94 -10.24 -6.87
C ALA A 129 5.61 -9.32 -7.87
N ALA A 130 5.87 -9.83 -9.06
CA ALA A 130 6.45 -9.06 -10.14
C ALA A 130 5.48 -7.99 -10.63
N VAL A 131 4.20 -8.34 -10.76
CA VAL A 131 3.14 -7.43 -11.17
C VAL A 131 3.04 -6.25 -10.22
N ALA A 132 2.96 -6.49 -8.91
CA ALA A 132 2.83 -5.44 -7.91
C ALA A 132 4.04 -4.49 -7.85
N ILE A 133 5.27 -5.05 -7.89
CA ILE A 133 6.49 -4.23 -7.92
C ILE A 133 6.51 -3.36 -9.17
N TYR A 134 6.23 -3.95 -10.34
CA TYR A 134 6.25 -3.21 -11.60
C TYR A 134 5.19 -2.11 -11.63
N SER A 135 3.95 -2.42 -11.20
CA SER A 135 2.85 -1.45 -11.09
C SER A 135 3.16 -0.28 -10.15
N VAL A 136 3.80 -0.51 -9.00
CA VAL A 136 4.21 0.60 -8.12
C VAL A 136 5.20 1.53 -8.76
N ILE A 137 6.14 0.99 -9.54
CA ILE A 137 7.16 1.82 -10.16
C ILE A 137 6.54 2.60 -11.34
N THR A 138 5.71 1.97 -12.17
CA THR A 138 5.08 2.64 -13.32
C THR A 138 4.01 3.66 -12.91
N HIS A 139 3.33 3.44 -11.78
CA HIS A 139 2.29 4.34 -11.24
C HIS A 139 2.70 5.02 -9.94
N TYR A 140 4.00 5.26 -9.76
CA TYR A 140 4.58 5.75 -8.52
C TYR A 140 3.89 6.98 -7.93
N ASN A 141 3.45 7.93 -8.75
CA ASN A 141 2.76 9.11 -8.23
C ASN A 141 1.45 8.74 -7.54
N ALA A 142 0.59 7.94 -8.17
CA ALA A 142 -0.66 7.48 -7.58
C ALA A 142 -0.41 6.62 -6.33
N THR A 143 0.57 5.71 -6.39
CA THR A 143 0.95 4.90 -5.22
C THR A 143 1.45 5.77 -4.07
N ARG A 144 2.29 6.76 -4.36
CA ARG A 144 2.85 7.68 -3.37
C ARG A 144 1.77 8.55 -2.75
N GLU A 145 0.85 9.09 -3.53
CA GLU A 145 -0.27 9.88 -3.02
C GLU A 145 -1.11 9.08 -2.02
N MET A 146 -1.37 7.81 -2.33
CA MET A 146 -2.09 6.90 -1.45
C MET A 146 -1.40 6.73 -0.09
N PHE A 147 -0.14 6.27 -0.05
CA PHE A 147 0.53 6.04 1.24
C PHE A 147 0.96 7.34 1.94
N CYS A 148 1.09 8.45 1.21
CA CYS A 148 1.37 9.77 1.79
C CYS A 148 0.13 10.56 2.19
N THR A 149 -1.07 9.98 2.13
CA THR A 149 -2.25 10.66 2.66
C THR A 149 -2.19 10.70 4.19
N GLN A 150 -2.49 11.87 4.77
CA GLN A 150 -2.40 12.15 6.20
C GLN A 150 -3.52 13.08 6.65
N TYR A 151 -3.79 13.11 7.95
CA TYR A 151 -4.66 14.11 8.55
C TYR A 151 -4.09 15.53 8.41
N LYS A 152 -4.96 16.52 8.22
CA LYS A 152 -4.57 17.94 8.20
C LYS A 152 -4.20 18.46 9.59
N GLU A 153 -4.90 17.98 10.62
CA GLU A 153 -4.82 18.50 12.00
C GLU A 153 -3.52 18.13 12.73
N ASN A 154 -3.04 16.90 12.57
CA ASN A 154 -1.92 16.35 13.34
C ASN A 154 -0.82 15.74 12.44
N LEU A 155 -1.02 15.75 11.11
CA LEU A 155 -0.08 15.23 10.12
C LEU A 155 0.20 13.71 10.25
N ASN A 156 -0.62 12.96 11.00
CA ASN A 156 -0.49 11.52 11.08
C ASN A 156 -0.92 10.88 9.76
N TYR A 157 -0.08 9.99 9.22
CA TYR A 157 -0.37 9.25 8.00
C TYR A 157 -1.53 8.29 8.17
N CYS A 158 -2.38 8.20 7.15
CA CYS A 158 -3.64 7.48 7.23
C CYS A 158 -3.45 5.97 7.38
N LEU A 159 -2.54 5.37 6.61
CA LEU A 159 -2.30 3.93 6.66
C LEU A 159 -1.90 3.44 8.07
N PRO A 160 -0.83 3.96 8.70
CA PRO A 160 -0.49 3.54 10.06
C PRO A 160 -1.54 3.95 11.11
N SER A 161 -2.29 5.05 10.90
CA SER A 161 -3.36 5.46 11.83
C SER A 161 -4.51 4.45 11.84
N VAL A 162 -4.98 4.00 10.67
CA VAL A 162 -6.06 3.00 10.59
C VAL A 162 -5.60 1.65 11.16
N LEU A 163 -4.37 1.22 10.85
CA LEU A 163 -3.81 -0.01 11.42
C LEU A 163 -3.71 0.08 12.96
N GLY A 164 -3.22 1.20 13.48
CA GLY A 164 -3.14 1.45 14.92
C GLY A 164 -4.50 1.43 15.61
N ASN A 165 -5.51 2.07 15.03
CA ASN A 165 -6.87 2.03 15.57
C ASN A 165 -7.42 0.60 15.66
N VAL A 166 -7.17 -0.24 14.64
CA VAL A 166 -7.63 -1.63 14.64
C VAL A 166 -6.89 -2.45 15.70
N GLU A 167 -5.57 -2.30 15.84
CA GLU A 167 -4.81 -2.97 16.91
C GLU A 167 -5.29 -2.54 18.31
N ASP A 168 -5.54 -1.24 18.50
CA ASP A 168 -5.99 -0.69 19.78
C ASP A 168 -7.37 -1.22 20.19
N GLN A 169 -8.30 -1.37 19.24
CA GLN A 169 -9.65 -1.86 19.50
C GLN A 169 -9.71 -3.39 19.62
N SER A 170 -8.98 -4.12 18.78
CA SER A 170 -8.97 -5.59 18.79
C SER A 170 -8.12 -6.18 19.91
N ARG A 171 -7.15 -5.41 20.44
CA ARG A 171 -6.08 -5.87 21.33
C ARG A 171 -5.16 -6.92 20.73
N GLU A 172 -5.19 -7.06 19.41
CA GLU A 172 -4.31 -7.95 18.65
C GLU A 172 -3.38 -7.17 17.73
N LYS A 173 -2.22 -7.77 17.43
CA LYS A 173 -1.23 -7.17 16.53
C LYS A 173 -1.49 -7.60 15.09
N ILE A 174 -1.46 -6.64 14.19
CA ILE A 174 -1.40 -6.88 12.76
C ILE A 174 0.06 -7.19 12.43
N THR A 175 0.33 -8.46 12.14
CA THR A 175 1.68 -8.95 11.80
C THR A 175 1.82 -9.25 10.31
N VAL A 176 3.05 -9.43 9.85
CA VAL A 176 3.36 -9.92 8.49
C VAL A 176 2.62 -11.21 8.14
N ASP A 177 2.62 -12.19 9.05
CA ASP A 177 1.99 -13.49 8.84
C ASP A 177 0.47 -13.40 8.78
N GLU A 178 -0.10 -12.44 9.51
CA GLU A 178 -1.53 -12.17 9.52
C GLU A 178 -2.00 -11.63 8.16
N VAL A 179 -1.34 -10.57 7.69
CA VAL A 179 -1.64 -9.97 6.38
C VAL A 179 -1.51 -11.02 5.26
N MET A 180 -0.49 -11.88 5.35
CA MET A 180 -0.31 -12.99 4.40
C MET A 180 -1.43 -14.02 4.42
N SER A 181 -1.93 -14.34 5.60
CA SER A 181 -3.01 -15.31 5.77
C SER A 181 -4.32 -14.78 5.20
N LEU A 182 -4.63 -13.51 5.50
CA LEU A 182 -5.75 -12.77 4.90
C LEU A 182 -5.74 -12.81 3.37
N ILE A 183 -4.58 -12.55 2.76
CA ILE A 183 -4.45 -12.56 1.28
C ILE A 183 -4.63 -13.96 0.70
N ALA A 184 -4.17 -14.99 1.42
CA ALA A 184 -4.40 -16.36 1.03
C ALA A 184 -5.86 -16.81 1.25
N GLY A 185 -6.75 -15.92 1.71
CA GLY A 185 -8.14 -16.23 2.06
C GLY A 185 -8.23 -17.16 3.27
N LYS A 186 -7.19 -17.20 4.10
CA LYS A 186 -7.15 -18.02 5.32
C LYS A 186 -7.69 -17.19 6.47
N PHE A 187 -8.57 -17.81 7.23
CA PHE A 187 -9.11 -17.26 8.45
C PHE A 187 -8.18 -17.55 9.63
N THR A 188 -7.68 -16.54 10.30
CA THR A 188 -6.73 -16.63 11.43
C THR A 188 -7.40 -16.35 12.78
N GLN A 189 -6.60 -16.37 13.85
CA GLN A 189 -7.03 -15.89 15.15
C GLN A 189 -7.21 -14.36 15.17
N ALA A 190 -6.38 -13.59 14.48
CA ALA A 190 -6.53 -12.14 14.46
C ALA A 190 -7.81 -11.74 13.70
N ASP A 191 -8.18 -12.49 12.66
CA ASP A 191 -9.46 -12.29 11.96
C ASP A 191 -10.66 -12.40 12.90
N GLN A 192 -10.62 -13.29 13.90
CA GLN A 192 -11.64 -13.39 14.95
C GLN A 192 -11.65 -12.17 15.87
N ALA A 193 -10.48 -11.62 16.18
CA ALA A 193 -10.34 -10.42 17.01
C ALA A 193 -10.72 -9.13 16.26
N PHE A 194 -10.66 -9.13 14.92
CA PHE A 194 -11.07 -8.01 14.08
C PHE A 194 -12.57 -7.94 13.83
N ILE A 195 -13.31 -9.05 13.94
CA ILE A 195 -14.79 -9.05 13.81
C ILE A 195 -15.47 -8.02 14.72
N PRO A 196 -15.20 -7.99 16.04
CA PRO A 196 -15.88 -7.06 16.95
C PRO A 196 -15.33 -5.64 16.88
N VAL A 197 -14.32 -5.35 16.05
CA VAL A 197 -13.75 -4.00 15.96
C VAL A 197 -14.85 -3.04 15.49
N PRO A 198 -15.15 -1.97 16.27
CA PRO A 198 -16.12 -0.98 15.87
C PRO A 198 -15.72 -0.38 14.52
N LYS A 199 -16.70 -0.25 13.63
CA LYS A 199 -16.44 0.21 12.27
C LYS A 199 -15.75 1.57 12.25
N GLU A 200 -15.96 2.42 13.25
CA GLU A 200 -15.36 3.74 13.40
C GLU A 200 -13.81 3.71 13.43
N ALA A 201 -13.21 2.57 13.83
CA ALA A 201 -11.76 2.37 13.80
C ALA A 201 -11.16 2.52 12.39
N TYR A 202 -11.93 2.17 11.36
CA TYR A 202 -11.49 2.20 9.96
C TYR A 202 -12.47 2.89 9.00
N CYS A 203 -13.74 3.08 9.35
CA CYS A 203 -14.72 3.91 8.64
C CYS A 203 -14.63 5.38 9.07
N ASN A 204 -13.44 5.95 8.94
CA ASN A 204 -13.16 7.36 9.25
C ASN A 204 -12.55 8.08 8.05
N ALA A 205 -12.18 9.35 8.21
CA ALA A 205 -11.61 10.14 7.12
C ALA A 205 -10.36 9.49 6.50
N CYS A 206 -9.48 8.88 7.32
CA CYS A 206 -8.31 8.20 6.80
C CYS A 206 -8.64 6.87 6.10
N GLY A 207 -9.59 6.09 6.62
CA GLY A 207 -10.04 4.89 5.92
C GLY A 207 -10.70 5.19 4.58
N LYS A 208 -11.53 6.24 4.50
CA LYS A 208 -12.09 6.71 3.22
C LYS A 208 -10.98 7.14 2.28
N ALA A 209 -10.00 7.90 2.77
CA ALA A 209 -8.86 8.33 1.97
C ALA A 209 -8.08 7.15 1.36
N ILE A 210 -7.83 6.11 2.17
CA ILE A 210 -7.17 4.87 1.71
C ILE A 210 -7.99 4.22 0.59
N VAL A 211 -9.31 4.08 0.75
CA VAL A 211 -10.18 3.49 -0.28
C VAL A 211 -10.15 4.31 -1.56
N SER A 212 -10.37 5.62 -1.47
CA SER A 212 -10.44 6.51 -2.62
C SER A 212 -9.11 6.54 -3.39
N GLN A 213 -7.99 6.69 -2.68
CA GLN A 213 -6.67 6.73 -3.29
C GLN A 213 -6.25 5.37 -3.88
N SER A 214 -6.62 4.27 -3.22
CA SER A 214 -6.35 2.95 -3.78
C SER A 214 -7.15 2.73 -5.04
N ALA A 215 -8.42 3.16 -5.11
CA ALA A 215 -9.22 3.09 -6.34
C ALA A 215 -8.56 3.87 -7.49
N LEU A 216 -8.07 5.08 -7.22
CA LEU A 216 -7.33 5.88 -8.22
C LEU A 216 -6.05 5.17 -8.71
N MET A 217 -5.30 4.55 -7.79
CA MET A 217 -4.12 3.75 -8.14
C MET A 217 -4.48 2.55 -9.02
N ILE A 218 -5.58 1.83 -8.70
CA ILE A 218 -6.05 0.69 -9.50
C ILE A 218 -6.46 1.13 -10.90
N ASP A 219 -7.23 2.20 -11.01
CA ASP A 219 -7.68 2.73 -12.30
C ASP A 219 -6.47 3.09 -13.17
N ALA A 220 -5.45 3.75 -12.59
CA ALA A 220 -4.21 4.05 -13.28
C ALA A 220 -3.46 2.80 -13.77
N ILE A 221 -3.45 1.71 -12.97
CA ILE A 221 -2.83 0.43 -13.35
C ILE A 221 -3.60 -0.24 -14.50
N ARG A 222 -4.94 -0.21 -14.45
CA ARG A 222 -5.81 -0.80 -15.50
C ARG A 222 -5.66 -0.10 -16.84
N GLU A 223 -5.40 1.20 -16.82
CA GLU A 223 -5.17 2.01 -18.01
C GLU A 223 -3.73 1.90 -18.55
N ASP A 224 -2.84 1.14 -17.90
CA ASP A 224 -1.43 1.05 -18.31
C ASP A 224 -1.27 0.39 -19.69
N PRO A 225 -0.60 1.06 -20.65
CA PRO A 225 -0.45 0.57 -22.01
C PRO A 225 0.46 -0.66 -22.13
N ALA A 226 1.24 -1.00 -21.11
CA ALA A 226 2.01 -2.24 -21.07
C ALA A 226 1.13 -3.49 -20.88
N GLY A 227 -0.17 -3.33 -20.63
CA GLY A 227 -1.14 -4.42 -20.56
C GLY A 227 -0.89 -5.34 -19.37
N ILE A 228 -0.48 -4.77 -18.23
CA ILE A 228 -0.30 -5.52 -16.99
C ILE A 228 -1.67 -6.04 -16.56
N GLU A 229 -1.90 -7.34 -16.72
CA GLU A 229 -3.18 -7.95 -16.36
C GLU A 229 -3.29 -8.05 -14.84
N PHE A 230 -3.90 -7.03 -14.22
CA PHE A 230 -4.22 -7.03 -12.79
C PHE A 230 -5.63 -7.60 -12.58
N ASN A 231 -5.79 -8.92 -12.74
CA ASN A 231 -7.04 -9.63 -12.45
C ASN A 231 -7.09 -10.04 -10.99
N TYR A 232 -7.45 -9.11 -10.10
CA TYR A 232 -7.88 -9.44 -8.75
C TYR A 232 -9.41 -9.35 -8.66
N THR A 233 -10.04 -10.51 -8.48
CA THR A 233 -11.47 -10.62 -8.18
C THR A 233 -11.58 -11.18 -6.76
N ALA A 234 -12.07 -10.38 -5.81
CA ALA A 234 -12.36 -10.90 -4.48
C ALA A 234 -13.46 -11.97 -4.55
N GLY A 235 -13.38 -12.97 -3.67
CA GLY A 235 -14.40 -13.99 -3.54
C GLY A 235 -15.74 -13.41 -3.08
N GLN A 236 -16.85 -14.12 -3.33
CA GLN A 236 -18.21 -13.70 -2.97
C GLN A 236 -18.48 -13.58 -1.46
N THR A 237 -17.49 -13.86 -0.62
CA THR A 237 -17.56 -13.83 0.84
C THR A 237 -17.12 -12.49 1.43
N VAL A 238 -16.86 -11.46 0.62
CA VAL A 238 -16.43 -10.15 1.12
C VAL A 238 -17.44 -9.06 0.78
N HIS A 239 -17.89 -8.34 1.81
CA HIS A 239 -18.77 -7.18 1.67
C HIS A 239 -18.04 -6.02 0.98
N GLN A 240 -18.77 -5.22 0.22
CA GLN A 240 -18.22 -3.97 -0.30
C GLN A 240 -17.98 -3.02 0.88
N ILE A 241 -16.93 -2.19 0.81
CA ILE A 241 -16.67 -1.23 1.88
C ILE A 241 -17.82 -0.24 2.06
N SER A 242 -18.62 0.00 1.02
CA SER A 242 -19.86 0.77 1.04
C SER A 242 -20.99 0.10 1.81
N ASP A 243 -21.05 -1.24 1.84
CA ASP A 243 -22.02 -1.98 2.66
C ASP A 243 -21.77 -1.75 4.16
N ILE A 244 -20.53 -1.43 4.54
CA ILE A 244 -20.07 -1.29 5.95
C ILE A 244 -19.96 0.19 6.37
N CYS A 245 -19.22 0.97 5.58
CA CYS A 245 -18.90 2.38 5.84
C CYS A 245 -19.83 3.37 5.12
N GLY A 246 -20.72 2.88 4.25
CA GLY A 246 -21.65 3.68 3.46
C GLY A 246 -21.11 4.12 2.10
N ALA A 247 -22.02 4.48 1.19
CA ALA A 247 -21.73 4.83 -0.21
C ALA A 247 -20.71 5.98 -0.38
N SER A 248 -20.54 6.83 0.63
CA SER A 248 -19.56 7.92 0.58
C SER A 248 -18.11 7.42 0.44
N PHE A 249 -17.81 6.17 0.76
CA PHE A 249 -16.48 5.57 0.61
C PHE A 249 -16.15 5.16 -0.84
N GLU A 250 -17.14 5.12 -1.72
CA GLU A 250 -16.94 4.84 -3.15
C GLU A 250 -16.64 6.11 -3.95
N THR A 251 -16.77 7.29 -3.33
CA THR A 251 -16.38 8.52 -3.99
C THR A 251 -14.85 8.53 -4.10
N ARG A 252 -14.32 8.74 -5.30
CA ARG A 252 -12.86 8.86 -5.57
C ARG A 252 -12.29 10.19 -5.03
N GLU A 253 -12.86 10.69 -3.94
CA GLU A 253 -12.61 12.02 -3.39
C GLU A 253 -12.04 11.90 -1.99
N LEU A 254 -10.97 12.67 -1.74
CA LEU A 254 -10.40 12.78 -0.41
C LEU A 254 -11.34 13.52 0.54
N PRO A 255 -11.57 13.01 1.76
CA PRO A 255 -12.27 13.76 2.80
C PRO A 255 -11.58 15.08 3.13
N GLU A 256 -12.36 16.09 3.53
CA GLU A 256 -11.82 17.41 3.86
C GLU A 256 -10.78 17.37 5.00
N ALA A 257 -10.89 16.42 5.93
CA ALA A 257 -9.99 16.27 7.07
C ALA A 257 -8.59 15.74 6.70
N VAL A 258 -8.37 15.27 5.47
CA VAL A 258 -7.10 14.68 5.02
C VAL A 258 -6.51 15.43 3.83
N GLN A 259 -5.22 15.22 3.61
CA GLN A 259 -4.48 15.72 2.45
C GLN A 259 -3.35 14.76 2.09
N VAL A 260 -2.88 14.84 0.84
CA VAL A 260 -1.59 14.21 0.49
C VAL A 260 -0.45 15.05 1.05
N ALA A 261 0.49 14.42 1.76
CA ALA A 261 1.68 15.06 2.28
C ALA A 261 2.54 15.65 1.15
N ARG A 262 2.89 16.92 1.29
CA ARG A 262 3.79 17.60 0.36
C ARG A 262 5.24 17.33 0.78
N PRO A 263 6.16 17.08 -0.17
CA PRO A 263 7.59 17.01 0.14
C PRO A 263 8.03 18.30 0.83
N GLN A 264 8.87 18.19 1.86
CA GLN A 264 9.47 19.39 2.44
C GLN A 264 10.41 19.99 1.39
N VAL A 265 10.07 21.16 0.87
CA VAL A 265 11.00 21.93 0.04
C VAL A 265 12.11 22.35 0.98
N VAL A 266 13.29 21.71 0.87
CA VAL A 266 14.51 22.25 1.48
C VAL A 266 14.68 23.62 0.84
N GLN A 267 14.36 24.65 1.61
CA GLN A 267 14.64 26.02 1.25
C GLN A 267 16.16 26.11 1.25
N GLU A 268 16.78 25.97 0.07
CA GLU A 268 18.18 26.35 -0.11
C GLU A 268 18.29 27.76 0.44
N ALA A 269 18.97 27.89 1.58
CA ALA A 269 19.26 29.17 2.18
C ALA A 269 20.04 29.98 1.15
N LYS A 270 19.35 30.94 0.53
CA LYS A 270 19.99 32.10 -0.08
C LYS A 270 20.66 32.89 1.04
N ASP A 271 21.80 32.43 1.52
CA ASP A 271 22.73 33.25 2.30
C ASP A 271 23.89 33.66 1.38
N PHE A 272 23.57 34.48 0.38
CA PHE A 272 24.56 35.33 -0.28
C PHE A 272 24.76 36.57 0.61
N ARG A 273 25.27 36.38 1.83
CA ARG A 273 25.77 37.49 2.63
C ARG A 273 27.16 37.85 2.13
N GLN A 274 27.18 38.97 1.40
CA GLN A 274 28.25 39.96 1.29
C GLN A 274 29.56 39.57 2.01
N ILE A 275 30.57 39.23 1.22
CA ILE A 275 31.97 39.36 1.61
C ILE A 275 32.22 40.87 1.76
N PRO A 276 32.56 41.39 2.96
CA PRO A 276 33.10 42.74 3.06
C PRO A 276 34.54 42.68 2.52
N SER A 277 34.83 43.50 1.51
CA SER A 277 36.23 43.75 1.13
C SER A 277 36.89 44.56 2.25
N GLU A 278 37.64 43.89 3.12
CA GLU A 278 38.61 44.57 3.96
C GLU A 278 39.77 45.05 3.09
N THR A 279 39.73 46.34 2.79
CA THR A 279 40.93 47.16 2.59
C THR A 279 41.84 47.01 3.81
N SER A 280 43.10 46.58 3.62
CA SER A 280 44.29 47.42 3.91
C SER A 280 45.66 46.69 3.79
N PHE A 281 46.62 47.46 3.26
CA PHE A 281 48.11 47.37 3.30
C PHE A 281 48.86 46.33 2.45
N PHE A 282 49.45 46.78 1.32
CA PHE A 282 50.82 47.35 1.28
C PHE A 282 50.92 48.43 0.20
#